data_AF-A0A7Y9XEC5-F1
#
_entry.id   AF-A0A7Y9XEC5-F1
#
_cell.length_a   1.000
_cell.length_b   1.000
_cell.length_c   1.000
_cell.angle_alpha   90.00
_cell.angle_beta   90.00
_cell.angle_gamma   90.00
#
_symmetry.space_group_name_H-M   'P 1'
#
loop_
_entity.id
_entity.type
_entity.pdbx_description
1 polymer ?
#
loop_
_entity_poly.entity_id
_entity_poly.type
_entity_poly.pdbx_seq_one_letter_code
_entity_poly.pdbx_strand_id
1 'polypeptide(L)'
;MNDTSSNEEWRSWSGAEAGRYEAALEAISGAMGAYSAVIAREEAKENPDGQVIEKARQGRRACIRRREDLDPADVDQVAQVRSEFTELAQTVRESFQ
;
A
#
# COMPACT_ATOMS: atom_id res chain seq x y z
N MET A 1 28.35 25.86 -29.20
CA MET A 1 27.02 25.27 -29.41
C MET A 1 26.87 24.18 -28.38
N ASN A 2 26.19 24.49 -27.27
CA ASN A 2 25.74 23.48 -26.31
C ASN A 2 24.52 22.80 -26.91
N ASP A 3 24.57 21.48 -27.07
CA ASP A 3 23.36 20.67 -27.16
C ASP A 3 23.45 19.58 -26.11
N THR A 4 23.00 19.98 -24.92
CA THR A 4 22.75 19.10 -23.77
C THR A 4 21.40 18.44 -24.02
N SER A 5 21.32 17.51 -24.97
CA SER A 5 20.15 16.64 -25.08
C SER A 5 20.45 15.36 -24.32
N SER A 6 20.15 15.42 -23.02
CA SER A 6 20.08 14.32 -22.06
C SER A 6 19.14 13.24 -22.59
N ASN A 7 19.67 12.36 -23.45
CA ASN A 7 18.96 11.22 -23.96
C ASN A 7 19.18 10.04 -23.01
N GLU A 8 18.08 9.57 -22.41
CA GLU A 8 17.91 8.18 -21.97
C GLU A 8 18.53 7.73 -20.63
N GLU A 9 18.31 8.47 -19.53
CA GLU A 9 18.34 7.88 -18.18
C GLU A 9 17.02 7.14 -17.84
N TRP A 10 16.51 6.30 -18.76
CA TRP A 10 15.65 5.19 -18.35
C TRP A 10 16.58 4.11 -17.77
N ARG A 11 17.19 4.39 -16.61
CA ARG A 11 18.03 3.42 -15.91
C ARG A 11 17.23 2.12 -15.82
N SER A 12 17.68 1.09 -16.53
CA SER A 12 17.03 -0.20 -16.50
C SER A 12 17.09 -0.69 -15.06
N TRP A 13 15.94 -0.74 -14.41
CA TRP A 13 15.84 -1.30 -13.08
C TRP A 13 16.42 -2.70 -13.08
N SER A 14 17.28 -3.01 -12.12
CA SER A 14 17.66 -4.39 -11.90
C SER A 14 16.40 -5.17 -11.50
N GLY A 15 16.28 -6.43 -11.93
CA GLY A 15 15.13 -7.26 -11.55
C GLY A 15 14.92 -7.36 -10.03
N ALA A 16 16.00 -7.19 -9.25
CA ALA A 16 15.94 -7.12 -7.79
C ALA A 16 15.29 -5.83 -7.27
N GLU A 17 15.52 -4.67 -7.89
CA GLU A 17 14.85 -3.42 -7.54
C GLU A 17 13.35 -3.48 -7.87
N ALA A 18 13.01 -4.00 -9.05
CA ALA A 18 11.62 -4.18 -9.47
C ALA A 18 10.86 -5.09 -8.51
N GLY A 19 11.45 -6.24 -8.14
CA GLY A 19 10.84 -7.16 -7.20
C GLY A 19 10.66 -6.58 -5.79
N ARG A 20 11.54 -5.68 -5.33
CA ARG A 20 11.36 -5.01 -4.02
C ARG A 20 10.18 -4.04 -4.06
N TYR A 21 10.09 -3.23 -5.10
CA TYR A 21 9.00 -2.29 -5.28
C TYR A 21 7.65 -2.99 -5.43
N GLU A 22 7.59 -4.05 -6.25
CA GLU A 22 6.39 -4.90 -6.37
C GLU A 22 6.00 -5.51 -5.01
N ALA A 23 6.95 -6.02 -4.24
CA ALA A 23 6.66 -6.56 -2.91
C ALA A 23 6.08 -5.50 -1.95
N ALA A 24 6.50 -4.23 -2.05
CA ALA A 24 5.90 -3.15 -1.30
C ALA A 24 4.47 -2.82 -1.75
N LEU A 25 4.21 -2.81 -3.06
CA LEU A 25 2.87 -2.63 -3.62
C LEU A 25 1.91 -3.76 -3.19
N GLU A 26 2.39 -5.00 -3.17
CA GLU A 26 1.64 -6.16 -2.69
C GLU A 26 1.32 -6.05 -1.20
N ALA A 27 2.28 -5.59 -0.38
CA ALA A 27 2.03 -5.35 1.05
C ALA A 27 0.93 -4.29 1.25
N ILE A 28 0.98 -3.17 0.53
CA ILE A 28 -0.08 -2.15 0.57
C ILE A 28 -1.43 -2.73 0.14
N SER A 29 -1.44 -3.52 -0.94
CA SER A 29 -2.65 -4.17 -1.45
C SER A 29 -3.22 -5.17 -0.46
N GLY A 30 -2.38 -5.90 0.27
CA GLY A 30 -2.77 -6.77 1.38
C GLY A 30 -3.48 -6.01 2.50
N ALA A 31 -2.97 -4.86 2.92
CA ALA A 31 -3.62 -4.02 3.91
C ALA A 31 -4.96 -3.45 3.43
N MET A 32 -5.04 -3.01 2.15
CA MET A 32 -6.32 -2.59 1.55
C MET A 32 -7.35 -3.73 1.50
N GLY A 33 -6.91 -4.95 1.21
CA GLY A 33 -7.73 -6.15 1.25
C GLY A 33 -8.27 -6.43 2.65
N ALA A 34 -7.42 -6.32 3.68
CA ALA A 34 -7.84 -6.49 5.07
C ALA A 34 -8.93 -5.49 5.48
N TYR A 35 -8.75 -4.19 5.18
CA TYR A 35 -9.79 -3.19 5.44
C TYR A 35 -11.08 -3.45 4.65
N SER A 36 -10.96 -3.89 3.40
CA SER A 36 -12.13 -4.20 2.57
C SER A 36 -12.92 -5.40 3.13
N ALA A 37 -12.22 -6.39 3.68
CA ALA A 37 -12.86 -7.52 4.37
C ALA A 37 -13.58 -7.07 5.65
N VAL A 38 -13.00 -6.14 6.43
CA VAL A 38 -13.66 -5.54 7.60
C VAL A 38 -14.97 -4.85 7.21
N ILE A 39 -14.93 -4.01 6.16
CA ILE A 39 -16.12 -3.32 5.65
C ILE A 39 -17.20 -4.33 5.25
N ALA A 40 -16.84 -5.32 4.42
CA ALA A 40 -17.79 -6.32 3.94
C ALA A 40 -18.39 -7.15 5.08
N ARG A 41 -17.58 -7.51 6.09
CA ARG A 41 -18.04 -8.23 7.28
C ARG A 41 -19.02 -7.40 8.10
N GLU A 42 -18.72 -6.12 8.33
CA GLU A 42 -19.56 -5.23 9.12
C GLU A 42 -20.89 -4.95 8.40
N GLU A 43 -20.84 -4.68 7.09
CA GLU A 43 -22.01 -4.44 6.24
C GLU A 43 -22.94 -5.68 6.16
N ALA A 44 -22.44 -6.88 6.43
CA ALA A 44 -23.22 -8.11 6.45
C ALA A 44 -23.95 -8.41 7.79
N LYS A 45 -23.74 -7.60 8.84
CA LYS A 45 -24.44 -7.77 10.13
C LYS A 45 -25.89 -7.29 10.04
N GLU A 46 -26.76 -7.82 10.90
CA GLU A 46 -28.15 -7.36 11.03
C GLU A 46 -28.23 -5.89 11.48
N ASN A 47 -27.30 -5.47 12.35
CA ASN A 47 -27.12 -4.08 12.77
C ASN A 47 -25.66 -3.66 12.56
N PRO A 48 -25.29 -3.15 11.36
CA PRO A 48 -23.93 -2.71 11.06
C PRO A 48 -23.49 -1.53 11.93
N ASP A 49 -22.25 -1.55 12.42
CA ASP A 49 -21.63 -0.40 13.06
C ASP A 49 -21.00 0.55 12.02
N GLY A 50 -21.65 1.69 11.81
CA GLY A 50 -21.18 2.72 10.89
C GLY A 50 -19.81 3.31 11.24
N GLN A 51 -19.41 3.31 12.52
CA GLN A 51 -18.09 3.80 12.94
C GLN A 51 -16.97 2.84 12.51
N VAL A 52 -17.20 1.53 12.62
CA VAL A 52 -16.27 0.50 12.15
C VAL A 52 -16.07 0.62 10.64
N ILE A 53 -17.17 0.76 9.88
CA ILE A 53 -17.12 0.93 8.42
C ILE A 53 -16.34 2.18 8.05
N GLU A 54 -16.63 3.32 8.67
CA GLU A 54 -15.96 4.57 8.31
C GLU A 54 -14.48 4.56 8.70
N LYS A 55 -14.11 3.98 9.85
CA LYS A 55 -12.71 3.78 10.24
C LYS A 55 -11.97 2.90 9.23
N ALA A 56 -12.58 1.80 8.78
CA ALA A 56 -11.97 0.93 7.79
C ALA A 56 -11.85 1.62 6.41
N ARG A 57 -12.82 2.45 6.02
CA ARG A 57 -12.75 3.26 4.79
C ARG A 57 -11.62 4.30 4.87
N GLN A 58 -11.44 4.96 6.01
CA GLN A 58 -10.32 5.88 6.24
C GLN A 58 -8.97 5.16 6.11
N GLY A 59 -8.84 3.99 6.74
CA GLY A 59 -7.65 3.14 6.61
C GLY A 59 -7.35 2.78 5.16
N ARG A 60 -8.35 2.31 4.41
CA ARG A 60 -8.19 2.00 2.98
C ARG A 60 -7.77 3.20 2.15
N ARG A 61 -8.33 4.39 2.40
CA ARG A 61 -7.92 5.64 1.72
C ARG A 61 -6.48 6.02 2.05
N ALA A 62 -6.02 5.80 3.27
CA ALA A 62 -4.63 6.03 3.65
C ALA A 62 -3.67 5.11 2.88
N CYS A 63 -4.02 3.83 2.70
CA CYS A 63 -3.24 2.91 1.87
C CYS A 63 -3.10 3.38 0.42
N ILE A 64 -4.19 3.88 -0.18
CA ILE A 64 -4.18 4.40 -1.56
C ILE A 64 -3.20 5.57 -1.68
N ARG A 65 -3.29 6.56 -0.78
CA ARG A 65 -2.35 7.70 -0.78
C ARG A 65 -0.92 7.24 -0.63
N ARG A 66 -0.65 6.30 0.29
CA ARG A 66 0.71 5.81 0.50
C ARG A 66 1.27 5.10 -0.73
N ARG A 67 0.43 4.42 -1.51
CA ARG A 67 0.81 3.83 -2.81
C ARG A 67 1.15 4.91 -3.83
N GLU A 68 0.38 5.99 -3.88
CA GLU A 68 0.61 7.13 -4.79
C GLU A 68 1.90 7.87 -4.45
N ASP A 69 2.24 7.96 -3.15
CA ASP A 69 3.44 8.62 -2.63
C ASP A 69 4.69 7.71 -2.61
N LEU A 70 4.60 6.46 -3.09
CA LEU A 70 5.72 5.52 -3.08
C LEU A 70 6.67 5.85 -4.22
N ASP A 71 7.88 6.32 -3.88
CA ASP A 71 8.94 6.54 -4.85
C ASP A 71 9.65 5.20 -5.12
N PRO A 72 9.57 4.69 -6.36
CA PRO A 72 10.22 3.44 -6.71
C PRO A 72 11.76 3.56 -6.60
N ALA A 73 12.36 4.74 -6.77
CA ALA A 73 13.81 4.93 -6.67
C ALA A 73 14.33 4.98 -5.21
N ASP A 74 13.46 5.16 -4.22
CA ASP A 74 13.83 5.21 -2.81
C ASP A 74 13.78 3.82 -2.16
N VAL A 75 14.92 3.14 -2.15
CA VAL A 75 15.05 1.75 -1.66
C VAL A 75 14.70 1.63 -0.17
N ASP A 76 15.05 2.63 0.64
CA ASP A 76 14.79 2.62 2.08
C ASP A 76 13.28 2.80 2.33
N GLN A 77 12.65 3.72 1.59
CA GLN A 77 11.20 3.91 1.64
C GLN A 77 10.46 2.63 1.22
N VAL A 78 10.88 1.98 0.13
CA VAL A 78 10.27 0.73 -0.35
C VAL A 78 10.36 -0.38 0.70
N ALA A 79 11.53 -0.55 1.33
CA ALA A 79 11.72 -1.55 2.38
C ALA A 79 10.86 -1.27 3.61
N GLN A 80 10.81 0.00 4.04
CA GLN A 80 10.00 0.44 5.17
C GLN A 80 8.51 0.19 4.90
N VAL A 81 8.00 0.64 3.76
CA VAL A 81 6.58 0.47 3.37
C VAL A 81 6.19 -1.00 3.32
N ARG A 82 7.06 -1.86 2.75
CA ARG A 82 6.79 -3.30 2.73
C ARG A 82 6.61 -3.85 4.15
N SER A 83 7.49 -3.49 5.08
CA SER A 83 7.40 -3.94 6.48
C SER A 83 6.14 -3.42 7.15
N GLU A 84 5.93 -2.11 7.10
CA GLU A 84 4.80 -1.42 7.75
C GLU A 84 3.44 -1.97 7.29
N PHE A 85 3.26 -2.15 5.98
CA PHE A 85 1.97 -2.58 5.45
C PHE A 85 1.72 -4.09 5.61
N THR A 86 2.79 -4.89 5.70
CA THR A 86 2.66 -6.29 6.10
C THR A 86 2.13 -6.40 7.52
N GLU A 87 2.71 -5.63 8.45
CA GLU A 87 2.27 -5.58 9.85
C GLU A 87 0.85 -5.01 9.96
N LEU A 88 0.57 -3.89 9.27
CA LEU A 88 -0.76 -3.28 9.26
C LEU A 88 -1.84 -4.27 8.81
N ALA A 89 -1.59 -5.05 7.75
CA ALA A 89 -2.55 -6.05 7.28
C ALA A 89 -2.84 -7.12 8.36
N GLN A 90 -1.85 -7.50 9.17
CA GLN A 90 -2.04 -8.42 10.30
C GLN A 90 -2.84 -7.73 11.42
N THR A 91 -2.42 -6.54 11.84
CA THR A 91 -3.10 -5.77 12.89
C THR A 91 -4.57 -5.50 12.56
N VAL A 92 -4.90 -5.17 11.30
CA VAL A 92 -6.30 -4.95 10.89
C VAL A 92 -7.12 -6.23 11.00
N ARG A 93 -6.57 -7.39 10.60
CA ARG A 93 -7.27 -8.66 10.74
C ARG A 93 -7.53 -9.03 12.20
N GLU A 94 -6.59 -8.73 13.09
CA GLU A 94 -6.68 -9.03 14.52
C GLU A 94 -7.58 -8.03 15.28
N SER A 95 -7.50 -6.75 14.95
CA SER A 95 -8.21 -5.68 15.67
C SER A 95 -9.71 -5.63 15.37
N PHE A 96 -10.13 -6.20 14.24
CA PHE A 96 -11.53 -6.21 13.81
C PHE A 96 -12.10 -7.65 13.76
N GLN A 97 -11.45 -8.58 14.48
CA GLN A 97 -11.91 -9.94 14.65
C GLN A 97 -13.13 -10.04 15.56
#